data_AF-A0A815FFH6-F1
#
_entry.id   AF-A0A815FFH6-F1
#
_cell.length_a   1.000
_cell.length_b   1.000
_cell.length_c   1.000
_cell.angle_alpha   90.00
_cell.angle_beta   90.00
_cell.angle_gamma   90.00
#
_symmetry.space_group_name_H-M   'P 1'
#
loop_
_entity.id
_entity.type
_entity.pdbx_description
1 polymer ?
#
loop_
_entity_poly.entity_id
_entity_poly.type
_entity_poly.pdbx_seq_one_letter_code
_entity_poly.pdbx_strand_id
1 'polypeptide(L)'
;LGIYPAVDPLDSTSRILDPNIVGEEHYSIARGIQKTLQDYKSLQDIIAILGMDELSDDDKLTVSRARKIQRFLSQPFQVAEVFTGTPGKLVPLKETIKGFKMLLNGEMDHLPEGAFYMVGGIEDVSARAEKLASER
;
A
#
# COMPACT_ATOMS: atom_id res chain seq x y z
N LEU A 1 -7.96 -7.84 -8.34
CA LEU A 1 -7.09 -6.70 -7.91
C LEU A 1 -5.80 -6.56 -8.74
N GLY A 2 -5.30 -7.60 -9.42
CA GLY A 2 -4.10 -7.46 -10.28
C GLY A 2 -2.81 -7.11 -9.51
N ILE A 3 -2.84 -7.23 -8.18
CA ILE A 3 -1.71 -6.94 -7.29
C ILE A 3 -0.75 -8.13 -7.37
N TYR A 4 0.48 -7.87 -7.81
CA TYR A 4 1.56 -8.84 -7.84
C TYR A 4 2.74 -8.33 -7.00
N PRO A 5 3.29 -9.16 -6.10
CA PRO A 5 2.91 -10.55 -5.83
C PRO A 5 1.57 -10.68 -5.09
N ALA A 6 0.88 -11.80 -5.31
CA ALA A 6 -0.43 -12.09 -4.70
C ALA A 6 -0.28 -12.62 -3.26
N VAL A 7 0.44 -11.88 -2.42
CA VAL A 7 0.63 -12.19 -0.99
C VAL A 7 -0.55 -11.62 -0.20
N ASP A 8 -1.15 -12.43 0.67
CA ASP A 8 -2.13 -11.93 1.63
C ASP A 8 -1.40 -11.33 2.85
N PRO A 9 -1.49 -10.01 3.09
CA PRO A 9 -0.76 -9.32 4.17
C PRO A 9 -1.34 -9.56 5.57
N LEU A 10 -2.56 -10.07 5.69
CA LEU A 10 -3.21 -10.37 6.97
C LEU A 10 -2.97 -11.83 7.38
N ASP A 11 -2.93 -12.75 6.42
CA ASP A 11 -2.67 -14.16 6.68
C ASP A 11 -1.16 -14.49 6.74
N SER A 12 -0.31 -13.65 6.13
CA SER A 12 1.15 -13.82 6.20
C SER A 12 1.71 -13.37 7.54
N THR A 13 2.39 -14.29 8.24
CA THR A 13 3.00 -14.03 9.55
C THR A 13 4.46 -14.42 9.60
N SER A 14 5.20 -13.83 10.54
CA SER A 14 6.62 -14.12 10.74
C SER A 14 6.99 -14.02 12.22
N ARG A 15 7.77 -14.98 12.70
CA ARG A 15 8.29 -14.99 14.08
C ARG A 15 9.31 -13.88 14.34
N ILE A 16 9.99 -13.41 13.29
CA ILE A 16 11.00 -12.35 13.41
C ILE A 16 10.36 -10.95 13.43
N LEU A 17 9.04 -10.82 13.22
CA LEU A 17 8.35 -9.55 13.38
C LEU A 17 8.14 -9.26 14.87
N ASP A 18 9.25 -9.00 15.54
CA ASP A 18 9.38 -8.68 16.97
C ASP A 18 10.22 -7.39 17.10
N PRO A 19 9.80 -6.41 17.91
CA PRO A 19 10.51 -5.14 18.04
C PRO A 19 11.97 -5.30 18.52
N ASN A 20 12.29 -6.36 19.27
CA ASN A 20 13.64 -6.65 19.71
C ASN A 20 14.56 -7.16 18.58
N ILE A 21 13.98 -7.61 17.45
CA ILE A 21 14.73 -8.14 16.30
C ILE A 21 14.77 -7.09 15.18
N VAL A 22 13.62 -6.53 14.80
CA VAL A 22 13.52 -5.62 13.64
C VAL A 22 13.58 -4.14 14.01
N GLY A 23 13.55 -3.83 15.30
CA GLY A 23 13.44 -2.47 15.82
C GLY A 23 11.98 -1.98 15.92
N GLU A 24 11.75 -1.05 16.83
CA GLU A 24 10.43 -0.46 17.12
C GLU A 24 9.79 0.21 15.90
N GLU A 25 10.58 0.94 15.10
CA GLU A 25 10.05 1.65 13.93
C GLU A 25 9.46 0.68 12.89
N HIS A 26 10.22 -0.36 12.51
CA HIS A 26 9.73 -1.35 11.55
C HIS A 26 8.51 -2.11 12.11
N TYR A 27 8.57 -2.53 13.37
CA TYR A 27 7.47 -3.25 14.00
C TYR A 27 6.18 -2.43 14.05
N SER A 28 6.25 -1.18 14.54
CA SER A 28 5.09 -0.29 14.69
C SER A 28 4.44 0.03 13.34
N ILE A 29 5.23 0.27 12.29
CA ILE A 29 4.73 0.51 10.94
C ILE A 29 4.04 -0.75 10.40
N ALA A 30 4.66 -1.92 10.52
CA ALA A 30 4.05 -3.16 10.06
C ALA A 30 2.71 -3.45 10.76
N ARG A 31 2.64 -3.24 12.08
CA ARG A 31 1.39 -3.39 12.85
C ARG A 31 0.34 -2.35 12.46
N GLY A 32 0.73 -1.11 12.21
CA GLY A 32 -0.17 -0.06 11.74
C GLY A 32 -0.78 -0.37 10.36
N ILE A 33 0.04 -0.92 9.45
CA ILE A 33 -0.42 -1.39 8.13
C ILE A 33 -1.41 -2.54 8.28
N GLN A 34 -1.09 -3.56 9.08
CA GLN A 34 -1.99 -4.68 9.34
C GLN A 34 -3.32 -4.21 9.92
N LYS A 35 -3.30 -3.29 10.88
CA LYS A 35 -4.51 -2.70 11.47
C LYS A 35 -5.37 -2.00 10.42
N THR A 36 -4.78 -1.12 9.62
CA THR A 36 -5.48 -0.37 8.56
C THR A 36 -6.15 -1.31 7.54
N LEU A 37 -5.45 -2.39 7.17
CA LEU A 37 -5.98 -3.41 6.26
C LEU A 37 -7.10 -4.26 6.89
N GLN A 38 -6.99 -4.55 8.19
CA GLN A 38 -8.01 -5.28 8.93
C GLN A 38 -9.29 -4.44 9.08
N ASP A 39 -9.15 -3.16 9.43
CA ASP A 39 -10.26 -2.21 9.54
C ASP A 39 -10.97 -2.07 8.18
N TYR A 40 -10.19 -1.96 7.09
CA TYR A 40 -10.75 -1.98 5.74
C TYR A 40 -11.53 -3.25 5.41
N LYS A 41 -11.00 -4.43 5.76
CA LYS A 41 -11.70 -5.71 5.54
C LYS A 41 -13.04 -5.75 6.27
N SER A 42 -13.13 -5.21 7.49
CA SER A 42 -14.38 -5.09 8.23
C SER A 42 -15.37 -4.11 7.59
N LEU A 43 -14.88 -3.05 6.94
CA LEU A 43 -15.72 -2.09 6.21
C LEU A 43 -16.18 -2.60 4.83
N GLN A 44 -15.50 -3.60 4.24
CA GLN A 44 -15.84 -4.12 2.91
C GLN A 44 -17.27 -4.68 2.81
N ASP A 45 -17.74 -5.40 3.83
CA ASP A 45 -19.10 -5.96 3.83
C ASP A 45 -20.16 -4.84 3.87
N ILE A 46 -19.90 -3.80 4.66
CA ILE A 46 -20.75 -2.61 4.74
C ILE A 46 -20.79 -1.90 3.38
N ILE A 47 -19.62 -1.68 2.76
CA ILE A 47 -19.50 -1.05 1.44
C ILE A 47 -20.24 -1.85 0.36
N ALA A 48 -20.18 -3.18 0.42
CA ALA A 48 -20.83 -4.05 -0.55
C ALA A 48 -22.36 -4.01 -0.46
N ILE A 49 -22.92 -3.75 0.73
CA ILE A 49 -24.38 -3.72 0.98
C ILE A 49 -24.94 -2.31 0.82
N LEU A 50 -24.31 -1.33 1.47
CA LEU A 50 -24.82 0.04 1.62
C LEU A 50 -24.18 1.04 0.65
N GLY A 51 -22.97 0.77 0.18
CA GLY A 51 -22.17 1.69 -0.63
C GLY A 51 -21.19 2.53 0.19
N MET A 52 -20.25 3.19 -0.51
CA MET A 52 -19.21 4.03 0.10
C MET A 52 -19.76 5.31 0.75
N ASP A 53 -20.90 5.81 0.27
CA ASP A 53 -21.43 7.10 0.70
C ASP A 53 -21.95 7.09 2.14
N GLU A 54 -22.38 5.92 2.62
CA GLU A 54 -22.91 5.67 3.97
C GLU A 54 -21.84 5.57 5.06
N LEU A 55 -20.56 5.55 4.67
CA LEU A 55 -19.45 5.55 5.62
C LEU A 55 -19.22 6.95 6.22
N SER A 56 -18.75 6.99 7.46
CA SER A 56 -18.24 8.22 8.06
C SER A 56 -17.03 8.75 7.29
N ASP A 57 -16.71 10.04 7.42
CA ASP A 57 -15.54 10.63 6.73
C ASP A 57 -14.22 9.97 7.17
N ASP A 58 -14.13 9.56 8.43
CA ASP A 58 -12.98 8.84 8.99
C ASP A 58 -12.86 7.42 8.41
N ASP A 59 -13.98 6.72 8.23
CA ASP A 59 -14.00 5.40 7.58
C ASP A 59 -13.65 5.50 6.10
N LYS A 60 -14.16 6.53 5.40
CA LYS A 60 -13.79 6.82 4.01
C LYS A 60 -12.29 7.07 3.88
N LEU A 61 -11.69 7.80 4.83
CA LEU A 61 -10.25 8.03 4.88
C LEU A 61 -9.49 6.71 5.10
N THR A 62 -9.95 5.88 6.03
CA THR A 62 -9.37 4.55 6.30
C THR A 62 -9.40 3.66 5.06
N VAL A 63 -10.54 3.61 4.37
CA VAL A 63 -10.71 2.86 3.11
C VAL A 63 -9.76 3.38 2.03
N SER A 64 -9.66 4.71 1.88
CA SER A 64 -8.77 5.33 0.90
C SER A 64 -7.31 4.95 1.14
N ARG A 65 -6.84 5.06 2.39
CA ARG A 65 -5.48 4.68 2.77
C ARG A 65 -5.25 3.18 2.60
N ALA A 66 -6.19 2.33 3.02
CA ALA A 66 -6.08 0.88 2.86
C ALA A 66 -5.96 0.46 1.39
N ARG A 67 -6.73 1.07 0.49
CA ARG A 67 -6.62 0.82 -0.96
C ARG A 67 -5.26 1.23 -1.52
N LYS A 68 -4.72 2.37 -1.09
CA LYS A 68 -3.36 2.80 -1.46
C LYS A 68 -2.31 1.83 -0.95
N ILE A 69 -2.41 1.38 0.30
CA ILE A 69 -1.53 0.35 0.89
C ILE A 69 -1.58 -0.93 0.07
N GLN A 70 -2.77 -1.45 -0.23
CA GLN A 70 -2.93 -2.68 -1.02
C GLN A 70 -2.25 -2.56 -2.38
N ARG A 71 -2.40 -1.42 -3.05
CA ARG A 71 -1.72 -1.16 -4.33
C ARG A 71 -0.21 -1.04 -4.15
N PHE A 72 0.26 -0.35 -3.11
CA PHE A 72 1.69 -0.13 -2.85
C PHE A 72 2.44 -1.40 -2.46
N LEU A 73 1.74 -2.45 -2.01
CA LEU A 73 2.31 -3.79 -1.85
C LEU A 73 2.61 -4.48 -3.19
N SER A 74 2.14 -3.95 -4.33
CA SER A 74 2.53 -4.45 -5.65
C SER A 74 3.88 -3.90 -6.09
N GLN A 75 4.67 -4.75 -6.74
CA GLN A 75 6.02 -4.40 -7.19
C GLN A 75 6.31 -5.09 -8.53
N PRO A 76 6.85 -4.36 -9.54
CA PRO A 76 7.27 -4.97 -10.79
C PRO A 76 8.52 -5.82 -10.56
N PHE A 77 8.46 -7.08 -11.00
CA PHE A 77 9.56 -8.03 -10.87
C PHE A 77 10.47 -8.00 -12.09
N GLN A 78 11.78 -7.99 -11.84
CA GLN A 78 12.79 -8.03 -12.90
C GLN A 78 12.65 -9.27 -13.80
N VAL A 79 12.29 -10.42 -13.22
CA VAL A 79 12.03 -11.65 -13.98
C VAL A 79 10.76 -11.57 -14.84
N ALA A 80 9.83 -10.68 -14.52
CA ALA A 80 8.58 -10.47 -15.26
C ALA A 80 8.70 -9.40 -16.35
N GLU A 81 9.82 -8.69 -16.42
CA GLU A 81 10.06 -7.59 -17.37
C GLU A 81 9.91 -8.05 -18.82
N VAL A 82 10.41 -9.25 -19.15
CA VAL A 82 10.32 -9.83 -20.51
C VAL A 82 8.88 -10.08 -20.98
N PHE A 83 7.93 -10.22 -20.05
CA PHE A 83 6.51 -10.47 -20.37
C PHE A 83 5.65 -9.21 -20.24
N THR A 84 6.02 -8.29 -19.34
CA THR A 84 5.22 -7.12 -18.99
C THR A 84 5.70 -5.82 -19.64
N GLY A 85 6.95 -5.79 -20.13
CA GLY A 85 7.61 -4.58 -20.63
C GLY A 85 7.87 -3.52 -19.57
N THR A 86 7.58 -3.80 -18.29
CA THR A 86 7.80 -2.88 -17.18
C THR A 86 9.10 -3.26 -16.46
N PRO A 87 10.06 -2.32 -16.30
CA PRO A 87 11.33 -2.63 -15.68
C PRO A 87 11.15 -3.03 -14.22
N GLY A 88 11.83 -4.10 -13.82
CA GLY A 88 11.84 -4.55 -12.43
C GLY A 88 12.43 -3.50 -11.50
N LYS A 89 11.91 -3.43 -10.27
CA LYS A 89 12.42 -2.53 -9.23
C LYS A 89 12.88 -3.34 -8.03
N LEU A 90 14.04 -3.02 -7.48
CA LEU A 90 14.51 -3.53 -6.19
C LEU A 90 14.35 -2.41 -5.16
N VAL A 91 13.56 -2.65 -4.11
CA VAL A 91 13.26 -1.65 -3.09
C VAL A 91 14.05 -1.98 -1.81
N PRO A 92 14.97 -1.11 -1.36
CA PRO A 92 15.67 -1.29 -0.09
C PRO A 92 14.71 -1.23 1.11
N LEU A 93 15.00 -2.02 2.15
CA LEU A 93 14.18 -2.08 3.37
C LEU A 93 13.90 -0.69 3.98
N LYS A 94 14.91 0.19 4.03
CA LYS A 94 14.76 1.55 4.59
C LYS A 94 13.75 2.38 3.80
N GLU A 95 13.71 2.23 2.48
CA GLU A 95 12.75 2.92 1.62
C GLU A 95 11.34 2.35 1.77
N THR A 96 11.21 1.03 1.92
CA THR A 96 9.92 0.38 2.22
C THR A 96 9.33 0.92 3.52
N ILE A 97 10.12 0.94 4.59
CA ILE A 97 9.70 1.45 5.91
C ILE A 97 9.28 2.92 5.79
N LYS A 98 10.10 3.77 5.14
CA LYS A 98 9.78 5.18 4.92
C LYS A 98 8.47 5.36 4.14
N GLY A 99 8.26 4.57 3.08
CA GLY A 99 7.06 4.63 2.24
C GLY A 99 5.79 4.30 2.99
N PHE A 100 5.78 3.19 3.70
CA PHE A 100 4.62 2.82 4.52
C PHE A 100 4.39 3.77 5.69
N LYS A 101 5.45 4.34 6.29
CA LYS A 101 5.32 5.37 7.32
C LYS A 101 4.60 6.62 6.81
N MET A 102 5.03 7.16 5.66
CA MET A 102 4.40 8.33 5.04
C MET A 102 2.93 8.06 4.68
N LEU A 103 2.61 6.84 4.27
CA LEU A 103 1.24 6.43 3.94
C LEU A 103 0.37 6.34 5.20
N LEU A 104 0.87 5.76 6.29
CA LEU A 104 0.18 5.70 7.58
C LEU A 104 -0.06 7.11 8.18
N ASN A 105 0.91 8.00 8.03
CA ASN A 105 0.83 9.38 8.52
C ASN A 105 -0.12 10.26 7.70
N GLY A 106 -0.57 9.81 6.52
CA GLY A 106 -1.43 10.59 5.62
C GLY A 106 -0.70 11.61 4.74
N GLU A 107 0.63 11.60 4.72
CA GLU A 107 1.43 12.55 3.94
C GLU A 107 1.16 12.42 2.42
N MET A 108 0.70 11.24 1.98
CA MET A 108 0.39 10.93 0.59
C MET A 108 -1.12 10.83 0.29
N ASP A 109 -1.98 11.39 1.16
CA ASP A 109 -3.43 11.30 1.00
C ASP A 109 -3.94 12.06 -0.24
N HIS A 110 -3.23 13.10 -0.67
CA HIS A 110 -3.53 13.87 -1.87
C HIS A 110 -3.24 13.12 -3.19
N LEU A 111 -2.45 12.04 -3.15
CA LEU A 111 -2.08 11.29 -4.35
C LEU A 111 -3.19 10.29 -4.75
N PRO A 112 -3.45 10.09 -6.07
CA PRO A 112 -4.45 9.16 -6.54
C PRO A 112 -4.03 7.70 -6.30
N GLU A 113 -5.00 6.81 -6.05
CA GLU A 113 -4.73 5.37 -5.83
C GLU A 113 -3.90 4.73 -6.96
N GLY A 114 -4.12 5.15 -8.21
CA GLY A 114 -3.41 4.63 -9.39
C GLY A 114 -1.90 4.91 -9.39
N ALA A 115 -1.44 5.88 -8.61
CA ALA A 115 -0.01 6.19 -8.48
C ALA A 115 0.74 5.13 -7.66
N PHE A 116 0.05 4.37 -6.82
CA PHE A 116 0.65 3.36 -5.94
C PHE A 116 0.72 1.96 -6.57
N TYR A 117 0.20 1.78 -7.78
CA TYR A 117 0.16 0.46 -8.42
C TYR A 117 1.44 0.20 -9.22
N MET A 118 2.07 -0.98 -9.08
CA MET A 118 3.26 -1.41 -9.82
C MET A 118 4.38 -0.36 -9.82
N VAL A 119 4.80 0.05 -8.62
CA VAL A 119 5.88 1.01 -8.37
C VAL A 119 6.90 0.40 -7.41
N GLY A 120 8.10 0.99 -7.34
CA GLY A 120 9.11 0.59 -6.36
C GLY A 120 8.95 1.39 -5.06
N GLY A 121 9.62 2.54 -5.01
CA GLY A 121 9.64 3.43 -3.85
C GLY A 121 8.66 4.60 -3.94
N ILE A 122 8.74 5.50 -2.96
CA ILE A 122 7.92 6.72 -2.89
C ILE A 122 8.20 7.66 -4.07
N GLU A 123 9.45 7.74 -4.51
CA GLU A 123 9.85 8.58 -5.64
C GLU A 123 9.15 8.15 -6.93
N ASP A 124 9.01 6.83 -7.14
CA ASP A 124 8.26 6.27 -8.27
C ASP A 124 6.75 6.60 -8.15
N VAL A 125 6.19 6.64 -6.93
CA VAL A 125 4.79 7.04 -6.70
C VAL A 125 4.57 8.48 -7.13
N SER A 126 5.44 9.41 -6.70
CA SER A 126 5.34 10.83 -7.06
C SER A 126 5.45 11.04 -8.57
N ALA A 127 6.45 10.44 -9.23
CA ALA A 127 6.62 10.54 -10.67
C ALA A 127 5.42 9.98 -11.44
N ARG A 128 4.83 8.87 -10.95
CA ARG A 128 3.63 8.29 -11.54
C ARG A 128 2.39 9.15 -11.34
N ALA A 129 2.25 9.79 -10.18
CA ALA A 129 1.16 10.73 -9.91
C ALA A 129 1.22 11.94 -10.84
N GLU A 130 2.41 12.50 -11.08
CA GLU A 130 2.61 13.60 -12.05
C GLU A 130 2.23 13.19 -13.46
N LYS A 131 2.66 12.00 -13.89
CA LYS A 131 2.29 11.46 -15.21
C LYS A 131 0.77 11.31 -15.35
N LEU A 132 0.10 10.74 -14.36
CA LEU A 132 -1.36 10.61 -14.33
C LEU A 132 -2.09 11.96 -14.32
N ALA A 133 -1.48 13.01 -13.75
CA ALA A 133 -2.03 14.36 -13.78
C ALA A 133 -1.85 15.01 -15.16
N SER A 134 -0.75 14.73 -15.87
CA SER A 134 -0.49 15.24 -17.22
C SER A 134 -1.31 14.56 -18.33
N GLU A 135 -1.80 13.35 -18.08
CA GLU A 135 -2.64 12.58 -19.01
C GLU A 135 -4.15 12.86 -18.85
N ARG A 136 -4.52 13.73 -17.89
CA ARG A 136 -5.90 14.20 -17.65
C ARG A 136 -6.14 15.56 -18.27
#